data_AF-A0A0F9K154-F1
#
_entry.id   AF-A0A0F9K154-F1
#
_cell.length_a   1.000
_cell.length_b   1.000
_cell.length_c   1.000
_cell.angle_alpha   90.00
_cell.angle_beta   90.00
_cell.angle_gamma   90.00
#
_symmetry.space_group_name_H-M   'P 1'
#
loop_
_entity.id
_entity.type
_entity.pdbx_description
1 polymer ?
#
loop_
_entity_poly.entity_id
_entity_poly.type
_entity_poly.pdbx_seq_one_letter_code
_entity_poly.pdbx_strand_id
1 'polypeptide(L)' 'MSMGLYEMTDVKLQDPLFFKYRRDWLQEMTGYSKGYLSRVATGNIPRSRAFVERVCFRLGLPESELFLPSDREK' A
#
# COMPACT_ATOMS: atom_id res chain seq x y z
N MET A 1 -39.27 13.53 -0.67
CA MET A 1 -38.71 12.16 -0.59
C MET A 1 -37.41 12.17 -1.37
N SER A 2 -36.30 12.48 -0.71
CA SER A 2 -34.98 12.50 -1.35
C SER A 2 -34.40 11.09 -1.32
N MET A 3 -34.30 10.49 -2.51
CA MET A 3 -33.61 9.23 -2.75
C MET A 3 -32.14 9.38 -2.37
N GLY A 4 -31.67 8.48 -1.50
CA GLY A 4 -30.27 8.37 -1.14
C GLY A 4 -29.41 8.09 -2.37
N LEU A 5 -28.36 8.88 -2.53
CA LEU A 5 -27.18 8.47 -3.29
C LEU A 5 -26.19 7.95 -2.27
N TYR A 6 -26.20 6.63 -2.17
CA TYR A 6 -25.15 5.82 -1.58
C TYR A 6 -23.80 6.36 -2.07
N GLU A 7 -22.99 6.95 -1.20
CA GLU A 7 -21.59 7.25 -1.48
C GLU A 7 -20.83 5.92 -1.62
N MET A 8 -21.03 5.27 -2.77
CA MET A 8 -20.18 4.24 -3.31
C MET A 8 -18.89 4.94 -3.72
N THR A 9 -17.83 4.82 -2.91
CA THR A 9 -16.48 4.41 -3.32
C THR A 9 -15.41 4.77 -2.27
N ASP A 10 -15.50 4.25 -1.05
CA ASP A 10 -14.26 3.96 -0.28
C ASP A 10 -13.68 2.64 -0.79
N VAL A 11 -13.36 2.59 -2.09
CA VAL A 11 -12.37 1.62 -2.55
C VAL A 11 -11.08 2.13 -1.95
N LYS A 12 -10.79 1.73 -0.70
CA LYS A 12 -9.46 1.91 -0.10
C LYS A 12 -8.50 1.40 -1.13
N LEU A 13 -7.80 2.31 -1.81
CA LEU A 13 -6.82 1.98 -2.81
C LEU A 13 -5.72 1.24 -2.04
N GLN A 14 -5.87 -0.09 -1.96
CA GLN A 14 -4.91 -0.93 -1.28
C GLN A 14 -3.60 -0.72 -2.03
N ASP A 15 -2.59 -0.21 -1.31
CA ASP A 15 -1.33 0.15 -1.94
C ASP A 15 -0.75 -1.11 -2.63
N PRO A 16 -0.30 -1.02 -3.91
CA PRO A 16 0.10 -2.18 -4.72
C PRO A 16 1.08 -3.13 -4.03
N LEU A 17 1.91 -2.60 -3.13
CA LEU A 17 2.84 -3.37 -2.32
C LEU A 17 2.13 -4.50 -1.56
N PHE A 18 0.95 -4.23 -1.00
CA PHE A 18 0.23 -5.17 -0.14
C PHE A 18 -0.61 -6.19 -0.91
N PHE A 19 -0.77 -6.05 -2.23
CA PHE A 19 -1.27 -7.12 -3.09
C PHE A 19 -0.20 -8.18 -3.37
N LYS A 20 1.07 -7.76 -3.48
CA LYS A 20 2.19 -8.64 -3.78
C LYS A 20 2.77 -9.30 -2.53
N TYR A 21 2.86 -8.56 -1.43
CA TYR A 21 3.56 -9.00 -0.23
C TYR A 21 2.68 -9.00 1.02
N ARG A 22 2.78 -10.08 1.79
CA ARG A 22 2.09 -10.19 3.09
C ARG A 22 2.71 -9.23 4.11
N ARG A 23 1.88 -8.68 4.99
CA ARG A 23 2.32 -7.76 6.06
C ARG A 23 3.32 -8.39 7.02
N ASP A 24 3.17 -9.68 7.32
CA ASP A 24 4.10 -10.41 8.20
C ASP A 24 5.50 -10.48 7.60
N TRP A 25 5.58 -10.82 6.30
CA TRP A 25 6.83 -10.87 5.57
C TRP A 25 7.45 -9.47 5.41
N LEU A 26 6.65 -8.45 5.09
CA LEU A 26 7.13 -7.07 5.03
C LEU A 26 7.68 -6.61 6.39
N GLN A 27 7.09 -7.03 7.51
CA GLN A 27 7.64 -6.73 8.84
C GLN A 27 9.04 -7.30 9.00
N GLU A 28 9.23 -8.58 8.66
CA GLU A 28 10.55 -9.25 8.75
C GLU A 28 11.59 -8.59 7.84
N MET A 29 11.19 -8.23 6.62
CA MET A 29 12.10 -7.64 5.65
C MET A 29 12.45 -6.18 5.97
N THR A 30 11.47 -5.37 6.37
CA THR A 30 11.64 -3.90 6.49
C THR A 30 11.88 -3.42 7.92
N GLY A 31 11.57 -4.26 8.91
CA GLY A 31 11.59 -3.91 10.33
C GLY A 31 10.44 -3.00 10.78
N TYR A 32 9.49 -2.65 9.89
CA TYR A 32 8.29 -1.93 10.30
C TYR A 32 7.33 -2.85 11.04
N SER A 33 6.69 -2.33 12.09
CA SER A 33 5.68 -3.10 12.82
C SER A 33 4.46 -3.41 11.95
N LYS A 34 3.83 -4.58 12.15
CA LYS A 34 2.55 -4.92 11.53
C LYS A 34 1.48 -3.83 11.67
N GLY A 35 1.42 -3.16 12.81
CA GLY A 35 0.46 -2.07 13.05
C GLY A 35 0.74 -0.83 12.18
N TYR A 36 2.01 -0.49 11.94
CA TYR A 36 2.37 0.57 10.99
C TYR A 36 2.00 0.16 9.56
N LEU A 37 2.44 -1.02 9.12
CA LEU A 37 2.15 -1.56 7.79
C LEU A 37 0.65 -1.68 7.50
N SER A 38 -0.15 -2.07 8.49
CA SER A 38 -1.60 -2.14 8.35
C SER A 38 -2.22 -0.77 8.12
N ARG A 39 -1.76 0.26 8.85
CA ARG A 39 -2.26 1.63 8.65
C ARG A 39 -1.88 2.18 7.27
N VAL A 40 -0.67 1.88 6.77
CA VAL A 40 -0.30 2.24 5.39
C VAL A 40 -1.20 1.50 4.39
N ALA A 41 -1.37 0.18 4.55
CA ALA A 41 -2.14 -0.65 3.63
C ALA A 41 -3.62 -0.24 3.52
N THR A 42 -4.21 0.25 4.61
CA THR A 42 -5.61 0.70 4.63
C THR A 42 -5.77 2.18 4.30
N GLY A 43 -4.69 2.89 3.95
CA GLY A 43 -4.72 4.34 3.70
C GLY A 43 -4.96 5.19 4.95
N ASN A 44 -4.92 4.62 6.16
CA ASN A 44 -5.08 5.39 7.41
C ASN A 44 -3.89 6.32 7.66
N ILE A 45 -2.72 5.98 7.12
CA ILE A 45 -1.58 6.90 7.04
C ILE A 45 -1.04 6.92 5.61
N PRO A 46 -0.61 8.08 5.10
CA PRO A 46 0.04 8.15 3.82
C PRO A 46 1.41 7.47 3.88
N ARG A 47 1.80 6.84 2.77
CA ARG A 47 3.16 6.34 2.61
C ARG A 47 4.15 7.51 2.57
N SER A 48 5.15 7.49 3.46
CA SER A 48 6.19 8.52 3.47
C SER A 48 7.31 8.16 2.49
N ARG A 49 8.12 9.16 2.11
CA ARG A 49 9.32 8.91 1.28
C ARG A 49 10.27 7.92 1.95
N ALA A 50 10.50 8.08 3.25
CA ALA A 50 11.34 7.17 4.03
C ALA A 50 10.82 5.73 4.05
N PHE A 51 9.49 5.54 4.05
CA PHE A 51 8.89 4.21 3.92
C PHE A 51 9.24 3.59 2.56
N VAL A 52 9.00 4.33 1.47
CA VAL A 52 9.29 3.88 0.10
C VAL A 52 10.77 3.51 -0.05
N GLU A 53 11.67 4.41 0.35
CA GLU A 53 13.12 4.20 0.23
C GLU A 53 13.59 2.97 1.02
N ARG A 54 13.10 2.80 2.25
CA ARG A 54 13.45 1.61 3.05
C ARG A 54 12.94 0.34 2.39
N VAL A 55 11.70 0.31 1.92
CA VAL A 55 11.14 -0.89 1.28
C VAL A 55 11.91 -1.21 0.01
N CYS A 56 12.17 -0.24 -0.86
CA CYS A 56 12.98 -0.41 -2.07
C CYS A 56 14.38 -0.93 -1.74
N PHE A 57 15.06 -0.33 -0.76
CA PHE A 57 16.39 -0.75 -0.34
C PHE A 57 16.41 -2.18 0.20
N ARG A 58 15.43 -2.56 1.03
CA ARG A 58 15.39 -3.88 1.68
C ARG A 58 14.95 -5.00 0.75
N LEU A 59 14.08 -4.70 -0.21
CA LEU A 59 13.61 -5.68 -1.20
C LEU A 59 14.51 -5.73 -2.44
N GLY A 60 15.37 -4.73 -2.64
CA GLY A 60 16.23 -4.63 -3.83
C GLY A 60 15.45 -4.36 -5.11
N LEU A 61 14.24 -3.80 -5.00
CA LEU A 61 13.32 -3.57 -6.12
C LEU A 61 13.02 -2.08 -6.28
N PRO A 62 12.87 -1.59 -7.53
CA PRO A 62 12.58 -0.20 -7.79
C PRO A 62 11.16 0.19 -7.35
N GLU A 63 10.95 1.48 -7.09
CA GLU A 63 9.65 2.03 -6.68
C GLU A 63 8.55 1.71 -7.70
N SER A 64 8.89 1.72 -9.00
CA SER A 64 7.96 1.39 -10.08
C SER A 64 7.39 -0.02 -10.00
N GLU A 65 8.14 -0.98 -9.47
CA GLU A 65 7.68 -2.36 -9.37
C GLU A 65 6.85 -2.59 -8.10
N LEU A 66 7.19 -1.88 -7.03
CA LEU A 66 6.59 -2.08 -5.70
C LEU A 66 5.33 -1.25 -5.48
N PHE A 67 5.28 -0.04 -6.04
CA PHE A 67 4.36 1.01 -5.61
C PHE A 67 3.54 1.64 -6.73
N LEU A 68 3.88 1.38 -8.00
CA LEU A 68 3.03 1.77 -9.12
C LEU A 68 2.06 0.63 -9.44
N PRO A 69 0.81 0.93 -9.82
CA PRO A 69 -0.04 -0.08 -10.42
C PRO A 69 0.70 -0.62 -11.65
N SER A 70 0.81 -1.94 -11.77
CA SER A 70 1.20 -2.50 -13.06
C SER A 70 0.16 -2.05 -14.05
N ASP A 71 0.55 -1.15 -14.95
CA ASP A 71 -0.25 -0.64 -16.04
C ASP A 71 -0.78 -1.85 -16.83
N ARG A 72 -1.98 -2.29 -16.45
CA ARG A 72 -2.83 -3.19 -17.21
C ARG A 72 -3.95 -2.33 -17.79
N GLU A 73 -3.62 -1.18 -18.32
CA GLU A 73 -4.50 -0.43 -19.21
C GLU A 73 -3.78 -0.31 -20.54
N LYS A 74 -4.29 -1.12 -21.48
CA LYS A 74 -3.82 -1.25 -22.85
C LYS A 74 -4.56 -0.26 -23.74
#